data_AF-A0A6P2EVP5-F1
#
_entry.id   AF-A0A6P2EVP5-F1
#
_cell.length_a   1.000
_cell.length_b   1.000
_cell.length_c   1.000
_cell.angle_alpha   90.00
_cell.angle_beta   90.00
_cell.angle_gamma   90.00
#
_symmetry.space_group_name_H-M   'P 1'
#
loop_
_entity.id
_entity.type
_entity.pdbx_description
1 polymer ?
#
loop_
_entity_poly.entity_id
_entity_poly.type
_entity_poly.pdbx_seq_one_letter_code
_entity_poly.pdbx_strand_id
1 'polypeptide(L)'
;MPRKKSLDPSIEPGAPAKAAAAGATEEGGPTRRGAPQPRSEQLEARILDAAVFEFSEHGFAGARIERISQRAKTVDRMLYYYYGNKERLYQAVLEKIYADMIGAQRDFVMPSDPVEGMRQLVEHSWDHYVTHPDLVRLLMNENLLRGKHIQASAQVERTSFPLVETVSALLASGQAKGVFRTDVSSEHVLMTIMSLGFFYVSNQYTCSRWIGADLMTRPRRAKWRAHICDVVLEFLEPRDRAAARKSVPAKKSAAKAVLAR
;
A
#
# COMPACT_ATOMS: atom_id res chain seq x y z
N MET A 1 -43.56 48.18 -21.78
CA MET A 1 -44.72 48.68 -21.01
C MET A 1 -45.68 49.33 -21.99
N PRO A 2 -47.02 49.16 -21.89
CA PRO A 2 -47.86 49.13 -20.67
C PRO A 2 -48.71 47.83 -20.59
N ARG A 3 -49.61 47.50 -19.65
CA ARG A 3 -49.92 47.87 -18.25
C ARG A 3 -50.81 46.72 -17.69
N LYS A 4 -50.50 46.29 -16.45
CA LYS A 4 -51.29 45.50 -15.47
C LYS A 4 -52.83 45.62 -15.54
N LYS A 5 -53.56 44.53 -15.23
CA LYS A 5 -54.34 44.39 -13.97
C LYS A 5 -54.95 42.99 -13.74
N SER A 6 -54.74 42.51 -12.52
CA SER A 6 -55.36 41.38 -11.81
C SER A 6 -56.77 41.71 -11.29
N LEU A 7 -57.63 40.69 -11.10
CA LEU A 7 -58.52 40.45 -9.93
C LEU A 7 -59.60 39.37 -10.24
N ASP A 8 -59.42 38.16 -9.70
CA ASP A 8 -60.24 37.40 -8.71
C ASP A 8 -61.76 37.66 -8.53
N PRO A 9 -62.51 36.95 -7.65
CA PRO A 9 -62.75 35.50 -7.34
C PRO A 9 -64.25 35.11 -7.43
N SER A 10 -64.62 33.84 -7.19
CA SER A 10 -65.80 33.38 -6.39
C SER A 10 -65.86 31.84 -6.43
N ILE A 11 -65.45 31.11 -5.37
CA ILE A 11 -66.21 30.67 -4.18
C ILE A 11 -67.31 29.62 -4.48
N GLU A 12 -66.95 28.35 -4.23
CA GLU A 12 -67.62 27.23 -3.51
C GLU A 12 -69.14 27.30 -3.16
N PRO A 13 -69.88 26.16 -3.00
CA PRO A 13 -69.55 25.13 -1.98
C PRO A 13 -70.08 23.67 -2.18
N GLY A 14 -69.66 22.77 -1.28
CA GLY A 14 -70.54 21.72 -0.75
C GLY A 14 -70.01 20.27 -0.70
N ALA A 15 -69.30 19.91 0.38
CA ALA A 15 -69.26 18.53 0.91
C ALA A 15 -70.65 18.15 1.50
N PRO A 16 -70.99 16.88 1.89
CA PRO A 16 -70.08 15.78 2.31
C PRO A 16 -70.52 14.33 1.94
N ALA A 17 -69.63 13.33 2.14
CA ALA A 17 -69.99 12.01 2.72
C ALA A 17 -68.78 11.04 2.81
N LYS A 18 -68.64 10.40 3.97
CA LYS A 18 -67.76 9.26 4.29
C LYS A 18 -68.27 7.95 3.65
N ALA A 19 -67.37 7.08 3.16
CA ALA A 19 -67.28 5.66 3.53
C ALA A 19 -66.17 4.88 2.75
N ALA A 20 -65.24 4.32 3.54
CA ALA A 20 -64.61 2.98 3.49
C ALA A 20 -64.02 2.34 2.20
N ALA A 21 -62.75 1.92 2.37
CA ALA A 21 -62.10 0.65 1.98
C ALA A 21 -61.47 0.49 0.57
N ALA A 22 -60.14 0.44 0.52
CA ALA A 22 -59.33 -0.75 0.13
C ALA A 22 -57.83 -0.38 0.10
N GLY A 23 -56.98 -1.24 0.67
CA GLY A 23 -55.56 -0.98 0.90
C GLY A 23 -54.65 -1.25 -0.31
N ALA A 24 -53.50 -0.58 -0.30
CA ALA A 24 -52.29 -1.02 -0.98
C ALA A 24 -51.07 -0.50 -0.19
N THR A 25 -50.37 -1.44 0.44
CA THR A 25 -49.05 -1.30 1.06
C THR A 25 -47.98 -1.17 -0.02
N GLU A 26 -47.22 -0.07 -0.01
CA GLU A 26 -45.95 0.03 -0.75
C GLU A 26 -44.79 -0.32 0.20
N GLU A 27 -44.22 -1.51 0.00
CA GLU A 27 -43.00 -1.97 0.66
C GLU A 27 -41.76 -1.35 0.01
N GLY A 28 -40.87 -0.82 0.84
CA GLY A 28 -39.56 -0.32 0.46
C GLY A 28 -38.68 -1.43 -0.14
N GLY A 29 -38.21 -1.20 -1.37
CA GLY A 29 -37.33 -2.10 -2.08
C GLY A 29 -35.97 -2.29 -1.38
N PRO A 30 -35.43 -3.53 -1.34
CA PRO A 30 -34.19 -3.81 -0.65
C PRO A 30 -33.01 -3.20 -1.39
N THR A 31 -32.22 -2.43 -0.66
CA THR A 31 -30.89 -1.95 -1.03
C THR A 31 -30.02 -3.15 -1.41
N ARG A 32 -29.41 -3.13 -2.61
CA ARG A 32 -28.46 -4.14 -3.10
C ARG A 32 -27.25 -4.24 -2.16
N ARG A 33 -27.33 -5.11 -1.15
CA ARG A 33 -26.16 -5.67 -0.47
C ARG A 33 -25.51 -6.67 -1.42
N GLY A 34 -24.19 -6.58 -1.60
CA GLY A 34 -23.41 -7.41 -2.50
C GLY A 34 -23.71 -8.90 -2.35
N ALA A 35 -23.77 -9.60 -3.48
CA ALA A 35 -24.07 -11.03 -3.53
C ALA A 35 -23.08 -11.84 -2.66
N PRO A 36 -23.52 -12.89 -1.95
CA PRO A 36 -22.62 -13.77 -1.22
C PRO A 36 -21.63 -14.42 -2.20
N GLN A 37 -20.32 -14.23 -1.99
CA GLN A 37 -19.30 -14.97 -2.75
C GLN A 37 -19.51 -16.49 -2.58
N PRO A 38 -19.41 -17.29 -3.65
CA PRO A 38 -19.64 -18.73 -3.58
C PRO A 38 -18.69 -19.37 -2.54
N ARG A 39 -19.22 -20.33 -1.78
CA ARG A 39 -18.56 -20.99 -0.63
C ARG A 39 -17.16 -21.55 -0.95
N SER A 40 -16.88 -21.84 -2.22
CA SER A 40 -15.58 -22.29 -2.74
C SER A 40 -14.53 -21.19 -2.78
N GLU A 41 -14.87 -19.97 -3.20
CA GLU A 41 -13.95 -18.83 -3.25
C GLU A 41 -13.55 -18.40 -1.84
N GLN A 42 -14.49 -18.44 -0.89
CA GLN A 42 -14.21 -18.17 0.52
C GLN A 42 -13.30 -19.21 1.17
N LEU A 43 -13.30 -20.46 0.69
CA LEU A 43 -12.38 -21.48 1.19
C LEU A 43 -10.97 -21.31 0.62
N GLU A 44 -10.87 -21.06 -0.68
CA GLU A 44 -9.58 -20.82 -1.35
C GLU A 44 -8.85 -19.62 -0.73
N ALA A 45 -9.54 -18.49 -0.52
CA ALA A 45 -8.98 -17.32 0.14
C ALA A 45 -8.45 -17.64 1.56
N ARG A 46 -9.23 -18.38 2.37
CA ARG A 46 -8.79 -18.80 3.71
C ARG A 46 -7.58 -19.71 3.69
N ILE A 47 -7.48 -20.60 2.70
CA ILE A 47 -6.29 -21.44 2.52
C ILE A 47 -5.08 -20.56 2.21
N LEU A 48 -5.24 -19.62 1.29
CA LEU A 48 -4.15 -18.74 0.87
C LEU A 48 -3.66 -17.85 2.01
N ASP A 49 -4.57 -17.25 2.79
CA ASP A 49 -4.22 -16.44 3.97
C ASP A 49 -3.52 -17.28 5.05
N ALA A 50 -3.99 -18.51 5.29
CA ALA A 50 -3.34 -19.41 6.22
C ALA A 50 -1.94 -19.82 5.76
N ALA A 51 -1.74 -19.93 4.44
CA ALA A 51 -0.47 -20.25 3.82
C ALA A 51 0.50 -19.06 3.89
N VAL A 52 0.03 -17.82 3.66
CA VAL A 52 0.83 -16.58 3.85
C VAL A 52 1.49 -16.59 5.22
N PHE A 53 0.69 -16.80 6.29
CA PHE A 53 1.22 -16.86 7.65
C PHE A 53 2.22 -18.01 7.83
N GLU A 54 1.90 -19.21 7.36
CA GLU A 54 2.76 -20.37 7.56
C GLU A 54 4.12 -20.20 6.88
N PHE A 55 4.12 -19.70 5.64
CA PHE A 55 5.34 -19.50 4.87
C PHE A 55 6.12 -18.26 5.32
N SER A 56 5.48 -17.21 5.84
CA SER A 56 6.19 -16.06 6.39
C SER A 56 6.97 -16.44 7.66
N GLU A 57 6.36 -17.24 8.53
CA GLU A 57 6.95 -17.65 9.81
C GLU A 57 7.94 -18.81 9.71
N HIS A 58 7.73 -19.75 8.78
CA HIS A 58 8.52 -20.99 8.72
C HIS A 58 9.33 -21.17 7.44
N GLY A 59 9.19 -20.25 6.48
CA GLY A 59 9.81 -20.36 5.16
C GLY A 59 9.28 -21.55 4.36
N PHE A 60 9.75 -21.67 3.11
CA PHE A 60 9.30 -22.75 2.22
C PHE A 60 9.59 -24.13 2.80
N ALA A 61 10.82 -24.39 3.26
CA ALA A 61 11.21 -25.71 3.77
C ALA A 61 10.47 -26.09 5.07
N GLY A 62 10.33 -25.15 6.01
CA GLY A 62 9.75 -25.40 7.33
C GLY A 62 8.22 -25.42 7.38
N ALA A 63 7.54 -24.76 6.43
CA ALA A 63 6.08 -24.74 6.37
C ALA A 63 5.47 -26.15 6.23
N ARG A 64 4.35 -26.44 6.91
CA ARG A 64 3.67 -27.74 6.83
C ARG A 64 2.23 -27.59 6.34
N ILE A 65 1.85 -28.43 5.36
CA ILE A 65 0.49 -28.47 4.79
C ILE A 65 -0.57 -28.67 5.87
N GLU A 66 -0.30 -29.57 6.83
CA GLU A 66 -1.17 -29.84 7.99
C GLU A 66 -1.43 -28.59 8.84
N ARG A 67 -0.42 -27.73 9.04
CA ARG A 67 -0.60 -26.48 9.81
C ARG A 67 -1.43 -25.45 9.04
N ILE A 68 -1.26 -25.41 7.71
CA ILE A 68 -2.05 -24.53 6.84
C ILE A 68 -3.52 -24.97 6.85
N SER A 69 -3.80 -26.26 6.66
CA SER A 69 -5.18 -26.77 6.62
C SER A 69 -5.91 -26.57 7.95
N GLN A 70 -5.22 -26.82 9.08
CA GLN A 70 -5.74 -26.55 10.42
C GLN A 70 -6.07 -25.07 10.61
N ARG A 71 -5.16 -24.16 10.24
CA ARG A 71 -5.39 -22.71 10.33
C ARG A 71 -6.53 -22.24 9.42
N ALA A 72 -6.62 -22.80 8.21
CA ALA A 72 -7.70 -22.53 7.25
C ALA A 72 -9.04 -23.20 7.64
N LYS A 73 -9.06 -24.02 8.69
CA LYS A 73 -10.22 -24.82 9.13
C LYS A 73 -10.77 -25.69 8.00
N THR A 74 -9.87 -26.47 7.39
CA THR A 74 -10.16 -27.40 6.29
C THR A 74 -9.30 -28.66 6.42
N VAL A 75 -9.45 -29.59 5.48
CA VAL A 75 -8.63 -30.81 5.38
C VAL A 75 -7.54 -30.65 4.32
N ASP A 76 -6.40 -31.32 4.51
CA ASP A 76 -5.23 -31.26 3.61
C ASP A 76 -5.58 -31.50 2.14
N ARG A 77 -6.51 -32.41 1.87
CA ARG A 77 -6.99 -32.71 0.52
C ARG A 77 -7.48 -31.47 -0.23
N MET A 78 -8.05 -30.47 0.47
CA MET A 78 -8.50 -29.24 -0.19
C MET A 78 -7.34 -28.38 -0.68
N LEU A 79 -6.20 -28.37 0.02
CA LEU A 79 -5.02 -27.62 -0.42
C LEU A 79 -4.46 -28.22 -1.71
N TYR A 80 -4.39 -29.56 -1.77
CA TYR A 80 -4.01 -30.28 -3.00
C TYR A 80 -5.04 -30.12 -4.11
N TYR A 81 -6.33 -30.02 -3.79
CA TYR A 81 -7.37 -29.76 -4.78
C TYR A 81 -7.19 -28.39 -5.47
N TYR A 82 -6.93 -27.33 -4.71
CA TYR A 82 -6.76 -25.98 -5.27
C TYR A 82 -5.39 -25.75 -5.92
N TYR A 83 -4.31 -26.20 -5.26
CA TYR A 83 -2.96 -25.82 -5.65
C TYR A 83 -2.12 -26.99 -6.20
N GLY A 84 -2.58 -28.23 -6.05
CA GLY A 84 -1.90 -29.42 -6.56
C GLY A 84 -0.70 -29.86 -5.72
N ASN A 85 0.19 -28.95 -5.33
CA ASN A 85 1.34 -29.22 -4.47
C ASN A 85 1.76 -27.99 -3.64
N LYS A 86 2.76 -28.19 -2.77
CA LYS A 86 3.28 -27.15 -1.88
C LYS A 86 4.00 -26.05 -2.65
N GLU A 87 4.74 -26.37 -3.72
CA GLU A 87 5.42 -25.38 -4.55
C GLU A 87 4.44 -24.39 -5.18
N ARG A 88 3.36 -24.89 -5.78
CA ARG A 88 2.33 -24.05 -6.41
C ARG A 88 1.55 -23.23 -5.39
N LEU A 89 1.27 -23.79 -4.20
CA LEU A 89 0.68 -23.01 -3.11
C LEU A 89 1.63 -21.87 -2.68
N TYR A 90 2.93 -22.14 -2.60
CA TYR A 90 3.91 -21.11 -2.28
C TYR A 90 4.02 -20.04 -3.38
N GLN A 91 4.01 -20.44 -4.65
CA GLN A 91 3.95 -19.51 -5.79
C GLN A 91 2.71 -18.63 -5.73
N ALA A 92 1.53 -19.20 -5.45
CA ALA A 92 0.30 -18.43 -5.29
C ALA A 92 0.37 -17.45 -4.11
N VAL A 93 1.05 -17.81 -3.02
CA VAL A 93 1.32 -16.90 -1.90
C VAL A 93 2.21 -15.74 -2.34
N LEU A 94 3.29 -16.01 -3.08
CA LEU A 94 4.14 -14.95 -3.63
C LEU A 94 3.35 -14.04 -4.58
N GLU A 95 2.58 -14.62 -5.51
CA GLU A 95 1.72 -13.89 -6.44
C GLU A 95 0.74 -12.95 -5.72
N LYS A 96 0.05 -13.44 -4.68
CA LYS A 96 -0.84 -12.61 -3.86
C LYS A 96 -0.09 -11.44 -3.23
N ILE A 97 1.07 -11.72 -2.62
CA ILE A 97 1.83 -10.72 -1.88
C ILE A 97 2.40 -9.64 -2.80
N TYR A 98 2.86 -10.02 -4.00
CA TYR A 98 3.25 -9.06 -5.03
C TYR A 98 2.04 -8.28 -5.58
N ALA A 99 0.91 -8.95 -5.81
CA ALA A 99 -0.33 -8.29 -6.24
C ALA A 99 -0.81 -7.26 -5.22
N ASP A 100 -0.74 -7.55 -3.92
CA ASP A 100 -1.10 -6.62 -2.85
C ASP A 100 -0.14 -5.41 -2.81
N MET A 101 1.16 -5.64 -3.02
CA MET A 101 2.16 -4.57 -3.09
C MET A 101 1.90 -3.58 -4.24
N ILE A 102 1.50 -4.08 -5.40
CA ILE A 102 1.17 -3.25 -6.57
C ILE A 102 -0.26 -2.70 -6.52
N GLY A 103 -1.21 -3.45 -5.96
CA GLY A 103 -2.58 -2.99 -5.74
C GLY A 103 -2.61 -1.73 -4.89
N ALA A 104 -1.81 -1.68 -3.83
CA ALA A 104 -1.62 -0.49 -3.00
C ALA A 104 -1.08 0.73 -3.77
N GLN A 105 -0.45 0.52 -4.93
CA GLN A 105 0.02 1.60 -5.81
C GLN A 105 -0.97 2.01 -6.90
N ARG A 106 -1.96 1.17 -7.24
CA ARG A 106 -2.98 1.56 -8.24
C ARG A 106 -3.85 2.71 -7.74
N ASP A 107 -4.02 2.81 -6.43
CA ASP A 107 -4.75 3.92 -5.79
C ASP A 107 -3.88 5.19 -5.65
N PHE A 108 -2.60 5.13 -6.06
CA PHE A 108 -1.71 6.28 -6.03
C PHE A 108 -2.08 7.26 -7.15
N VAL A 109 -2.74 8.35 -6.78
CA VAL A 109 -3.03 9.45 -7.70
C VAL A 109 -1.79 10.33 -7.81
N MET A 110 -1.14 10.28 -8.97
CA MET A 110 0.08 11.05 -9.22
C MET A 110 -0.18 12.57 -9.06
N PRO A 111 0.44 13.24 -8.07
CA PRO A 111 0.28 14.68 -7.90
C PRO A 111 0.86 15.48 -9.07
N SER A 112 0.34 16.70 -9.27
CA SER A 112 0.87 17.60 -10.31
C SER A 112 2.28 18.11 -9.99
N ASP A 113 2.62 18.24 -8.70
CA ASP A 113 3.98 18.53 -8.24
C ASP A 113 4.83 17.25 -8.13
N PRO A 114 5.91 17.11 -8.92
CA PRO A 114 6.77 15.92 -8.87
C PRO A 114 7.48 15.72 -7.54
N VAL A 115 7.81 16.81 -6.82
CA VAL A 115 8.49 16.72 -5.51
C VAL A 115 7.55 16.08 -4.50
N GLU A 116 6.32 16.56 -4.43
CA GLU A 116 5.28 15.98 -3.58
C GLU A 116 4.94 14.55 -4.00
N GLY A 117 4.83 14.28 -5.31
CA GLY A 117 4.60 12.93 -5.81
C GLY A 117 5.70 11.94 -5.40
N MET A 118 6.97 12.34 -5.51
CA MET A 118 8.08 11.50 -5.07
C MET A 118 8.08 11.30 -3.54
N ARG A 119 7.78 12.36 -2.77
CA ARG A 119 7.62 12.25 -1.30
C ARG A 119 6.57 11.20 -0.95
N GLN A 120 5.37 11.34 -1.51
CA GLN A 120 4.28 10.42 -1.24
C GLN A 120 4.66 9.00 -1.67
N LEU A 121 5.35 8.80 -2.80
CA LEU A 121 5.78 7.46 -3.21
C LEU A 121 6.72 6.80 -2.18
N VAL A 122 7.69 7.55 -1.66
CA VAL A 122 8.60 7.06 -0.60
C VAL A 122 7.81 6.69 0.66
N GLU A 123 6.90 7.56 1.05
CA GLU A 123 6.05 7.40 2.22
C GLU A 123 5.14 6.16 2.13
N HIS A 124 4.43 6.00 1.02
CA HIS A 124 3.57 4.85 0.79
C HIS A 124 4.38 3.54 0.76
N SER A 125 5.56 3.55 0.11
CA SER A 125 6.45 2.38 0.07
C SER A 125 6.89 1.97 1.48
N TRP A 126 7.25 2.95 2.31
CA TRP A 126 7.61 2.71 3.71
C TRP A 126 6.44 2.20 4.55
N ASP A 127 5.29 2.88 4.47
CA ASP A 127 4.10 2.52 5.25
C ASP A 127 3.63 1.11 4.89
N HIS A 128 3.76 0.70 3.63
CA HIS A 128 3.48 -0.64 3.17
C HIS A 128 4.38 -1.69 3.86
N TYR A 129 5.70 -1.49 3.91
CA TYR A 129 6.61 -2.42 4.60
C TYR A 129 6.33 -2.53 6.11
N VAL A 130 6.00 -1.42 6.76
CA VAL A 130 5.72 -1.41 8.21
C VAL A 130 4.40 -2.10 8.55
N THR A 131 3.40 -1.97 7.68
CA THR A 131 2.06 -2.56 7.88
C THR A 131 1.96 -4.01 7.43
N HIS A 132 2.88 -4.48 6.57
CA HIS A 132 2.91 -5.85 6.04
C HIS A 132 4.25 -6.55 6.35
N PRO A 133 4.56 -6.88 7.62
CA PRO A 133 5.81 -7.55 7.96
C PRO A 133 5.93 -8.96 7.35
N ASP A 134 4.82 -9.62 7.05
CA ASP A 134 4.80 -10.93 6.38
C ASP A 134 5.34 -10.86 4.95
N LEU A 135 5.07 -9.77 4.22
CA LEU A 135 5.68 -9.49 2.91
C LEU A 135 7.20 -9.50 3.02
N VAL A 136 7.74 -8.73 3.99
CA VAL A 136 9.20 -8.63 4.17
C VAL A 136 9.80 -10.00 4.47
N ARG A 137 9.19 -10.79 5.34
CA ARG A 137 9.66 -12.15 5.66
C ARG A 137 9.58 -13.09 4.47
N LEU A 138 8.48 -13.08 3.71
CA LEU A 138 8.33 -13.92 2.52
C LEU A 138 9.37 -13.59 1.45
N LEU A 139 9.64 -12.30 1.22
CA LEU A 139 10.69 -11.86 0.30
C LEU A 139 12.08 -12.29 0.80
N MET A 140 12.37 -12.16 2.09
CA MET A 140 13.62 -12.67 2.66
C MET A 140 13.78 -14.18 2.44
N ASN A 141 12.72 -14.95 2.70
CA ASN A 141 12.70 -16.39 2.50
C ASN A 141 12.94 -16.76 1.04
N GLU A 142 12.28 -16.07 0.10
CA GLU A 142 12.47 -16.32 -1.33
C GLU A 142 13.85 -15.88 -1.83
N ASN A 143 14.42 -14.81 -1.27
CA ASN A 143 15.80 -14.39 -1.57
C ASN A 143 16.83 -15.42 -1.11
N LEU A 144 16.62 -16.09 0.05
CA LEU A 144 17.45 -17.21 0.47
C LEU A 144 17.39 -18.39 -0.51
N LEU A 145 16.25 -18.53 -1.21
CA LEU A 145 16.02 -19.51 -2.27
C LEU A 145 16.44 -19.00 -3.66
N ARG A 146 17.12 -17.84 -3.72
CA ARG A 146 17.62 -17.20 -4.94
C ARG A 146 16.53 -16.91 -5.98
N GLY A 147 15.31 -16.63 -5.54
CA GLY A 147 14.21 -16.29 -6.43
C GLY A 147 13.70 -17.47 -7.28
N LYS A 148 13.94 -18.72 -6.87
CA LYS A 148 13.55 -19.91 -7.63
C LYS A 148 12.04 -19.97 -7.93
N HIS A 149 11.20 -19.64 -6.97
CA HIS A 149 9.74 -19.79 -7.09
C HIS A 149 9.12 -18.58 -7.77
N ILE A 150 9.65 -17.39 -7.54
CA ILE A 150 9.22 -16.17 -8.24
C ILE A 150 9.57 -16.22 -9.74
N GLN A 151 10.76 -16.72 -10.11
CA GLN A 151 11.15 -16.90 -11.51
C GLN A 151 10.24 -17.87 -12.27
N ALA A 152 9.63 -18.81 -11.56
CA ALA A 152 8.69 -19.76 -12.13
C ALA A 152 7.26 -19.21 -12.26
N SER A 153 6.97 -18.02 -11.71
CA SER A 153 5.65 -17.38 -11.78
C SER A 153 5.62 -16.25 -12.81
N ALA A 154 4.92 -16.48 -13.91
CA ALA A 154 4.67 -15.46 -14.94
C ALA A 154 3.76 -14.31 -14.46
N GLN A 155 3.00 -14.51 -13.38
CA GLN A 155 2.10 -13.47 -12.83
C GLN A 155 2.88 -12.41 -12.06
N VAL A 156 3.94 -12.79 -11.33
CA VAL A 156 4.74 -11.82 -10.57
C VAL A 156 5.52 -10.88 -11.49
N GLU A 157 6.03 -11.39 -12.61
CA GLU A 157 6.70 -10.57 -13.63
C GLU A 157 5.78 -9.46 -14.13
N ARG A 158 4.54 -9.80 -14.54
CA ARG A 158 3.53 -8.84 -15.01
C ARG A 158 3.13 -7.81 -13.95
N THR A 159 3.10 -8.24 -12.69
CA THR A 159 2.64 -7.39 -11.60
C THR A 159 3.72 -6.37 -11.20
N SER A 160 5.01 -6.63 -11.40
CA SER A 160 6.10 -5.73 -10.98
C SER A 160 6.27 -4.45 -11.83
N PHE A 161 5.79 -4.44 -13.08
CA PHE A 161 5.94 -3.32 -14.02
C PHE A 161 5.40 -1.94 -13.56
N PRO A 162 4.24 -1.82 -12.89
CA PRO A 162 3.64 -0.52 -12.57
C PRO A 162 4.45 0.37 -11.62
N LEU A 163 5.22 -0.21 -10.70
CA LEU A 163 6.07 0.57 -9.78
C LEU A 163 7.23 1.25 -10.50
N VAL A 164 7.88 0.51 -11.41
CA VAL A 164 8.96 1.04 -12.26
C VAL A 164 8.45 2.17 -13.14
N GLU A 165 7.27 2.00 -13.73
CA GLU A 165 6.61 3.03 -14.54
C GLU A 165 6.27 4.28 -13.72
N THR A 166 5.74 4.11 -12.50
CA THR A 166 5.39 5.23 -11.61
C THR A 166 6.61 6.06 -11.24
N VAL A 167 7.72 5.42 -10.82
CA VAL A 167 8.98 6.12 -10.53
C VAL A 167 9.51 6.83 -11.77
N SER A 168 9.46 6.16 -12.93
CA SER A 168 9.95 6.72 -14.20
C SER A 168 9.14 7.95 -14.61
N ALA A 169 7.82 7.92 -14.49
CA ALA A 169 6.94 9.05 -14.81
C ALA A 169 7.17 10.24 -13.87
N LEU A 170 7.26 10.01 -12.56
CA LEU A 170 7.55 11.07 -11.58
C LEU A 170 8.93 11.70 -11.81
N LEU A 171 9.95 10.86 -12.02
CA LEU A 171 11.31 11.31 -12.28
C LEU A 171 11.38 12.15 -13.57
N ALA A 172 10.78 11.67 -14.66
CA ALA A 172 10.74 12.38 -15.93
C ALA A 172 10.00 13.73 -15.80
N SER A 173 8.87 13.76 -15.08
CA SER A 173 8.11 15.00 -14.82
C SER A 173 8.94 16.02 -14.05
N GLY A 174 9.65 15.59 -13.00
CA GLY A 174 10.50 16.51 -12.22
C GLY A 174 11.76 16.96 -12.97
N GLN A 175 12.33 16.10 -13.82
CA GLN A 175 13.42 16.48 -14.72
C GLN A 175 12.97 17.51 -15.76
N ALA A 176 11.80 17.32 -16.38
CA ALA A 176 11.23 18.27 -17.33
C ALA A 176 10.93 19.64 -16.71
N LYS A 177 10.58 19.68 -15.42
CA LYS A 177 10.37 20.93 -14.66
C LYS A 177 11.66 21.52 -14.06
N GLY A 178 12.81 20.88 -14.24
CA GLY A 178 14.08 21.30 -13.67
C GLY A 178 14.15 21.24 -12.14
N VAL A 179 13.23 20.51 -11.50
CA VAL A 179 13.22 20.31 -10.03
C VAL A 179 13.97 19.07 -9.60
N PHE A 180 14.24 18.15 -10.52
CA PHE A 180 15.13 17.00 -10.30
C PHE A 180 16.34 17.02 -11.22
N ARG A 181 17.45 16.44 -10.75
CA ARG A 181 18.65 16.17 -11.54
C ARG A 181 18.38 15.19 -12.69
N THR A 182 19.13 15.35 -13.76
CA THR A 182 18.95 14.60 -15.02
C THR A 182 19.92 13.43 -15.19
N ASP A 183 20.92 13.30 -14.31
CA ASP A 183 21.98 12.30 -14.36
C ASP A 183 21.70 11.07 -13.48
N VAL A 184 20.43 10.70 -13.31
CA VAL A 184 19.99 9.57 -12.50
C VAL A 184 18.93 8.75 -13.24
N SER A 185 19.03 7.42 -13.16
CA SER A 185 18.04 6.49 -13.72
C SER A 185 16.91 6.22 -12.73
N SER A 186 15.71 5.92 -13.24
CA SER A 186 14.58 5.50 -12.39
C SER A 186 14.86 4.21 -11.63
N GLU A 187 15.64 3.29 -12.20
CA GLU A 187 16.12 2.08 -11.53
C GLU A 187 16.89 2.41 -10.24
N HIS A 188 17.87 3.31 -10.29
CA HIS A 188 18.63 3.70 -9.09
C HIS A 188 17.75 4.36 -8.03
N VAL A 189 16.78 5.19 -8.44
CA VAL A 189 15.82 5.80 -7.52
C VAL A 189 14.97 4.73 -6.86
N LEU A 190 14.37 3.83 -7.64
CA LEU A 190 13.54 2.74 -7.14
C LEU A 190 14.31 1.84 -6.17
N MET A 191 15.51 1.39 -6.56
CA MET A 191 16.36 0.56 -5.72
C MET A 191 16.74 1.26 -4.42
N THR A 192 16.96 2.58 -4.44
CA THR A 192 17.24 3.37 -3.23
C THR A 192 16.04 3.40 -2.30
N ILE A 193 14.85 3.71 -2.82
CA ILE A 193 13.60 3.76 -2.04
C ILE A 193 13.34 2.41 -1.37
N MET A 194 13.40 1.32 -2.15
CA MET A 194 13.18 -0.03 -1.64
C MET A 194 14.24 -0.41 -0.60
N SER A 195 15.52 -0.11 -0.85
CA SER A 195 16.60 -0.46 0.07
C SER A 195 16.44 0.20 1.43
N LEU A 196 16.12 1.50 1.45
CA LEU A 196 15.98 2.28 2.69
C LEU A 196 14.79 1.80 3.55
N GLY A 197 13.69 1.38 2.91
CA GLY A 197 12.53 0.82 3.60
C GLY A 197 12.73 -0.64 4.02
N PHE A 198 13.07 -1.49 3.05
CA PHE A 198 13.17 -2.93 3.23
C PHE A 198 14.23 -3.29 4.27
N PHE A 199 15.45 -2.75 4.17
CA PHE A 199 16.55 -3.08 5.09
C PHE A 199 16.20 -2.79 6.54
N TYR A 200 15.53 -1.67 6.80
CA TYR A 200 15.16 -1.27 8.16
C TYR A 200 14.22 -2.30 8.80
N VAL A 201 13.24 -2.79 8.04
CA VAL A 201 12.24 -3.75 8.53
C VAL A 201 12.80 -5.18 8.55
N SER A 202 13.54 -5.59 7.51
CA SER A 202 14.11 -6.94 7.39
C SER A 202 15.14 -7.21 8.49
N ASN A 203 15.92 -6.19 8.85
CA ASN A 203 17.01 -6.30 9.82
C ASN A 203 16.65 -5.69 11.19
N GLN A 204 15.36 -5.42 11.43
CA GLN A 204 14.88 -4.76 12.65
C GLN A 204 15.42 -5.42 13.93
N TYR A 205 15.51 -6.76 13.98
CA TYR A 205 15.94 -7.48 15.18
C TYR A 205 17.44 -7.36 15.44
N THR A 206 18.27 -7.56 14.42
CA THR A 206 19.73 -7.48 14.54
C THR A 206 20.18 -6.04 14.75
N CYS A 207 19.62 -5.10 13.99
CA CYS A 207 19.94 -3.69 14.13
C CYS A 207 19.47 -3.13 15.48
N SER A 208 18.31 -3.53 15.99
CA SER A 208 17.87 -3.11 17.33
C SER A 208 18.83 -3.59 18.42
N ARG A 209 19.39 -4.80 18.27
CA ARG A 209 20.39 -5.34 19.21
C ARG A 209 21.71 -4.57 19.14
N TRP A 210 22.23 -4.30 17.95
CA TRP A 210 23.49 -3.57 17.78
C TRP A 210 23.39 -2.10 18.19
N ILE A 211 22.26 -1.44 17.90
CA ILE A 211 22.01 -0.04 18.26
C ILE A 211 21.63 0.11 19.74
N GLY A 212 21.18 -0.97 20.39
CA GLY A 212 20.74 -0.95 21.79
C GLY A 212 19.37 -0.28 21.98
N ALA A 213 18.50 -0.28 20.96
CA ALA A 213 17.17 0.30 21.05
C ALA A 213 16.19 -0.39 20.07
N ASP A 214 14.93 -0.53 20.47
CA ASP A 214 13.88 -1.05 19.60
C ASP A 214 13.57 -0.07 18.46
N LEU A 215 13.99 -0.44 17.24
CA LEU A 215 13.78 0.34 16.03
C LEU A 215 12.30 0.45 15.64
N MET A 216 11.47 -0.50 16.07
CA MET A 216 10.06 -0.52 15.70
C MET A 216 9.18 0.28 16.64
N THR A 217 9.73 1.06 17.57
CA THR A 217 8.90 2.03 18.32
C THR A 217 8.29 3.09 17.39
N ARG A 218 7.03 3.51 17.68
CA ARG A 218 6.33 4.53 16.87
C ARG A 218 7.17 5.79 16.58
N PRO A 219 7.87 6.38 17.57
CA PRO A 219 8.68 7.59 17.32
C PRO A 219 9.86 7.33 16.38
N ARG A 220 10.50 6.15 16.45
CA ARG A 220 11.64 5.82 15.58
C ARG A 220 11.20 5.54 14.15
N ARG A 221 10.09 4.83 13.96
CA ARG A 221 9.49 4.63 12.63
C ARG A 221 9.08 5.95 11.99
N ALA A 222 8.47 6.87 12.75
CA ALA A 222 8.12 8.20 12.24
C ALA A 222 9.36 9.02 11.84
N LYS A 223 10.42 9.01 12.66
CA LYS A 223 11.68 9.66 12.34
C LYS A 223 12.36 9.06 11.12
N TRP A 224 12.34 7.73 10.98
CA TRP A 224 12.91 7.06 9.81
C TRP A 224 12.12 7.38 8.54
N ARG A 225 10.79 7.36 8.59
CA ARG A 225 9.91 7.78 7.49
C ARG A 225 10.25 9.18 6.97
N ALA A 226 10.41 10.16 7.87
CA ALA A 226 10.83 11.51 7.49
C ALA A 226 12.24 11.52 6.88
N HIS A 227 13.18 10.82 7.52
CA HIS A 227 14.58 10.75 7.09
C HIS A 227 14.74 10.20 5.67
N ILE A 228 14.06 9.10 5.32
CA ILE A 228 14.21 8.50 3.99
C ILE A 228 13.60 9.39 2.89
N CYS A 229 12.55 10.16 3.20
CA CYS A 229 12.02 11.16 2.28
C CYS A 229 13.05 12.24 2.01
N ASP A 230 13.69 12.75 3.05
CA ASP A 230 14.72 13.79 2.91
C ASP A 230 15.93 13.25 2.14
N VAL A 231 16.40 12.04 2.44
CA VAL A 231 17.51 11.39 1.70
C VAL A 231 17.22 11.29 0.21
N VAL A 232 16.03 10.81 -0.17
CA VAL A 232 15.65 10.63 -1.58
C VAL A 232 15.49 11.99 -2.28
N LEU A 233 14.76 12.93 -1.66
CA LEU A 233 14.47 14.22 -2.28
C LEU A 233 15.71 15.10 -2.38
N GLU A 234 16.56 15.16 -1.35
CA GLU A 234 17.82 15.90 -1.40
C GLU A 234 18.79 15.31 -2.42
N PHE A 235 18.82 13.98 -2.56
CA PHE A 235 19.63 13.32 -3.59
C PHE A 235 19.18 13.69 -5.01
N LEU A 236 17.87 13.87 -5.21
CA LEU A 236 17.26 14.23 -6.48
C LEU A 236 17.38 15.72 -6.83
N GLU A 237 17.76 16.59 -5.89
CA GLU A 237 17.93 18.02 -6.17
C GLU A 237 18.91 18.27 -7.35
N PRO A 238 18.67 19.29 -8.19
CA PRO A 238 19.62 19.69 -9.23
C PRO A 238 20.97 20.03 -8.61
N ARG A 239 22.06 19.53 -9.21
CA ARG A 239 23.43 19.68 -8.65
C ARG A 239 23.82 21.14 -8.39
N ASP A 240 23.37 22.07 -9.24
CA ASP A 240 23.69 23.49 -9.10
C ASP A 240 23.01 24.12 -7.87
N ARG A 241 21.77 23.70 -7.56
CA ARG A 241 21.07 24.11 -6.33
C ARG A 241 21.70 23.50 -5.08
N ALA A 242 22.11 22.23 -5.16
CA ALA A 242 22.79 21.57 -4.05
C ALA A 242 24.14 22.24 -3.72
N ALA A 243 24.89 22.69 -4.74
CA ALA A 243 26.13 23.45 -4.57
C ALA A 243 25.88 24.82 -3.93
N ALA A 244 24.84 25.55 -4.37
CA ALA A 244 24.46 26.83 -3.77
C ALA A 244 24.07 26.69 -2.28
N ARG A 245 23.32 25.64 -1.91
CA ARG A 245 22.91 25.36 -0.52
C ARG A 245 24.11 25.12 0.41
N LYS A 246 25.14 24.41 -0.08
CA LYS A 246 26.39 24.15 0.67
C LYS A 246 27.27 25.39 0.82
N SER A 247 27.11 26.40 -0.03
CA SER A 247 27.90 27.63 0.01
C SER A 247 27.40 28.68 1.02
N VAL A 248 26.16 28.53 1.54
CA VAL A 248 25.64 29.38 2.61
C VAL A 248 26.15 28.86 3.96
N PRO A 249 26.95 29.63 4.72
CA PRO A 249 27.49 29.16 6.00
C PRO A 249 26.36 28.91 6.99
N ALA A 250 26.31 27.70 7.56
CA ALA A 250 25.39 27.35 8.63
C ALA A 250 25.59 28.31 9.81
N LYS A 251 24.58 29.14 10.11
CA LYS A 251 24.55 29.91 11.36
C LYS A 251 24.63 28.92 12.51
N LYS A 252 25.79 28.84 13.16
CA LYS A 252 25.98 28.06 14.39
C LYS A 252 24.97 28.54 15.43
N SER A 253 23.95 27.72 15.70
CA SER A 253 23.04 27.94 16.81
C SER A 253 23.82 27.80 18.12
N ALA A 254 23.95 28.91 18.83
CA ALA A 254 24.58 28.95 20.15
C ALA A 254 23.65 28.31 21.18
N ALA A 255 24.02 27.11 21.64
CA ALA A 255 23.47 26.53 22.86
C ALA A 255 24.62 25.85 23.63
N LYS A 256 25.36 26.66 24.39
CA LYS A 256 26.29 26.18 25.41
C LYS A 256 26.07 26.97 26.70
N ALA A 257 25.03 26.58 27.44
CA ALA A 257 24.77 26.82 28.86
C ALA A 257 23.63 25.84 29.17
N VAL A 258 23.76 24.80 30.00
CA VAL A 258 23.98 24.83 31.45
C VAL A 258 24.35 23.40 31.85
N LEU A 259 25.49 23.19 32.53
CA LEU A 259 25.75 22.10 33.48
C LEU A 259 27.16 22.29 34.07
N ALA A 260 27.24 23.23 34.99
CA ALA A 260 28.30 23.32 35.99
C ALA A 260 27.79 24.21 37.13
N ARG A 261 26.99 23.63 38.03
CA ARG A 261 26.88 23.97 39.45
C ARG A 261 26.34 22.74 40.18
#